data_AF-A0A521JWC6-F1
#
_entry.id   AF-A0A521JWC6-F1
#
_cell.length_a   1.000
_cell.length_b   1.000
_cell.length_c   1.000
_cell.angle_alpha   90.00
_cell.angle_beta   90.00
_cell.angle_gamma   90.00
#
_symmetry.space_group_name_H-M   'P 1'
#
loop_
_entity.id
_entity.type
_entity.pdbx_description
1 polymer ?
#
loop_
_entity_poly.entity_id
_entity_poly.type
_entity_poly.pdbx_seq_one_letter_code
_entity_poly.pdbx_strand_id
1 'polypeptide(L)'
;MATLTNSTKTRSTLRILVLHGPNLNLLGTRERSLYGRTTLKTIEAQMAELAKQERIYVESRQSNQEGELVTWIQDARDRFDAIVINPAGYTHTSVAIRDAIAAVEVPTVEVHLTNIHAREKFRRRSYIAAVAVGQISGFGPAGYLLGIKAAVDHVRHTRSSAAN
;
A
#
# COMPACT_ATOMS: atom_id res chain seq x y z
N MET A 1 -33.31 25.61 -10.88
CA MET A 1 -32.49 24.67 -10.10
C MET A 1 -31.60 23.89 -11.05
N ALA A 2 -30.33 24.28 -11.15
CA ALA A 2 -29.37 23.62 -12.03
C ALA A 2 -28.88 22.34 -11.35
N THR A 3 -29.20 21.20 -11.96
CA THR A 3 -28.69 19.88 -11.56
C THR A 3 -27.19 19.85 -11.87
N LEU A 4 -26.36 19.92 -10.84
CA LEU A 4 -24.92 19.67 -10.94
C LEU A 4 -24.73 18.20 -11.30
N THR A 5 -24.49 17.92 -12.57
CA THR A 5 -24.00 16.61 -13.01
C THR A 5 -22.59 16.43 -12.46
N ASN A 6 -22.45 15.52 -11.50
CA ASN A 6 -21.16 15.07 -11.01
C ASN A 6 -20.46 14.35 -12.17
N SER A 7 -19.63 15.09 -12.90
CA SER A 7 -18.74 14.56 -13.92
C SER A 7 -17.69 13.70 -13.23
N THR A 8 -17.95 12.40 -13.12
CA THR A 8 -16.90 11.41 -12.89
C THR A 8 -16.00 11.41 -14.11
N LYS A 9 -15.04 12.35 -14.14
CA LYS A 9 -13.87 12.26 -15.02
C LYS A 9 -13.14 10.98 -14.64
N THR A 10 -13.41 9.90 -15.34
CA THR A 10 -12.59 8.69 -15.33
C THR A 10 -11.18 9.12 -15.72
N ARG A 11 -10.28 9.25 -14.73
CA ARG A 11 -8.86 9.42 -15.00
C ARG A 11 -8.39 8.21 -15.80
N SER A 12 -7.77 8.44 -16.96
CA SER A 12 -7.28 7.38 -17.84
C SER A 12 -6.10 6.60 -17.22
N THR A 13 -5.35 7.25 -16.33
CA THR A 13 -4.20 6.66 -15.63
C THR A 13 -4.57 6.31 -14.19
N LEU A 14 -4.42 5.04 -13.83
CA LEU A 14 -4.58 4.59 -12.44
C LEU A 14 -3.50 5.21 -11.55
N ARG A 15 -3.88 5.57 -10.32
CA ARG A 15 -3.03 6.21 -9.32
C ARG A 15 -2.97 5.32 -8.09
N ILE A 16 -1.76 4.87 -7.73
CA ILE A 16 -1.52 4.00 -6.58
C ILE A 16 -0.70 4.75 -5.54
N LEU A 17 -1.19 4.78 -4.29
CA LEU A 17 -0.45 5.31 -3.15
C LEU A 17 0.31 4.16 -2.48
N VAL A 18 1.63 4.29 -2.35
CA VAL A 18 2.45 3.33 -1.61
C VAL A 18 2.87 3.96 -0.28
N LEU A 19 2.49 3.32 0.83
CA LEU A 19 2.78 3.79 2.18
C LEU A 19 3.78 2.88 2.88
N HIS A 20 4.79 3.50 3.47
CA HIS A 20 5.83 2.84 4.24
C HIS A 20 5.76 3.27 5.70
N GLY A 21 5.49 2.31 6.58
CA GLY A 21 5.42 2.50 8.02
C GLY A 21 6.79 2.71 8.69
N PRO A 22 6.84 2.58 10.02
CA PRO A 22 7.97 2.99 10.82
C PRO A 22 9.22 2.15 10.54
N ASN A 23 10.38 2.81 10.64
CA ASN A 23 11.73 2.27 10.48
C ASN A 23 12.10 1.81 9.06
N LEU A 24 11.19 1.84 8.08
CA LEU A 24 11.52 1.45 6.71
C LEU A 24 12.49 2.43 6.02
N ASN A 25 12.58 3.66 6.50
CA ASN A 25 13.62 4.61 6.09
C ASN A 25 15.05 4.15 6.46
N LEU A 26 15.20 3.20 7.38
CA LEU A 26 16.49 2.66 7.81
C LEU A 26 16.92 1.40 7.04
N LEU A 27 16.19 1.01 5.99
CA LEU A 27 16.56 -0.11 5.14
C LEU A 27 17.95 0.10 4.49
N GLY A 28 18.78 -0.94 4.52
CA GLY A 28 20.14 -0.95 4.00
C GLY A 28 21.23 -0.49 4.99
N THR A 29 20.85 0.20 6.08
CA THR A 29 21.78 0.62 7.14
C THR A 29 21.68 -0.26 8.39
N ARG A 30 20.51 -0.84 8.68
CA ARG A 30 20.25 -1.70 9.87
C ARG A 30 19.85 -3.13 9.48
N GLU A 31 20.16 -4.10 10.36
CA GLU A 31 19.66 -5.50 10.30
C GLU A 31 19.83 -6.18 8.92
N ARG A 32 21.01 -6.01 8.31
CA ARG A 32 21.34 -6.51 6.96
C ARG A 32 21.11 -8.00 6.76
N SER A 33 21.24 -8.81 7.81
CA SER A 33 20.98 -10.26 7.75
C SER A 33 19.51 -10.59 7.50
N LEU A 34 18.57 -9.72 7.93
CA LEU A 34 17.13 -9.93 7.78
C LEU A 34 16.54 -9.23 6.55
N TYR A 35 17.01 -8.03 6.22
CA TYR A 35 16.44 -7.20 5.15
C TYR A 35 17.35 -7.06 3.91
N GLY A 36 18.55 -7.64 3.95
CA GLY A 36 19.54 -7.53 2.90
C GLY A 36 20.19 -6.14 2.83
N ARG A 37 20.76 -5.81 1.67
CA ARG A 37 21.40 -4.51 1.39
C ARG A 37 20.45 -3.53 0.69
N THR A 38 19.22 -3.93 0.43
CA THR A 38 18.26 -3.13 -0.32
C THR A 38 17.81 -1.94 0.52
N THR A 39 17.87 -0.75 -0.07
CA THR A 39 17.38 0.49 0.55
C THR A 39 15.94 0.78 0.13
N LEU A 40 15.24 1.63 0.87
CA LEU A 40 13.91 2.10 0.46
C LEU A 40 13.96 2.78 -0.92
N LYS A 41 14.99 3.59 -1.17
CA LYS A 41 15.23 4.23 -2.48
C LYS A 41 15.37 3.22 -3.63
N THR A 42 16.00 2.07 -3.38
CA THR A 42 16.10 1.00 -4.39
C THR A 42 14.71 0.40 -4.70
N ILE A 43 13.89 0.20 -3.68
CA ILE A 43 12.51 -0.29 -3.85
C ILE A 43 11.68 0.74 -4.64
N GLU A 44 11.79 2.03 -4.30
CA GLU A 44 11.11 3.12 -5.01
C GLU A 44 11.50 3.18 -6.50
N ALA A 45 12.78 2.98 -6.83
CA ALA A 45 13.22 2.91 -8.21
C ALA A 45 12.59 1.71 -8.97
N GLN A 46 12.46 0.56 -8.33
CA GLN A 46 11.80 -0.62 -8.92
C GLN A 46 10.30 -0.37 -9.12
N MET A 47 9.63 0.26 -8.16
CA MET A 47 8.22 0.64 -8.28
C MET A 47 7.99 1.65 -9.40
N ALA A 48 8.89 2.63 -9.57
CA ALA A 48 8.82 3.62 -10.63
C ALA A 48 9.00 2.98 -12.03
N GLU A 49 9.86 1.98 -12.16
CA GLU A 49 10.02 1.23 -13.41
C GLU A 49 8.77 0.41 -13.73
N LEU A 50 8.20 -0.29 -12.75
CA LEU A 50 6.93 -0.98 -12.91
C LEU A 50 5.79 -0.01 -13.29
N ALA A 51 5.76 1.19 -12.70
CA ALA A 51 4.74 2.19 -12.99
C ALA A 51 4.73 2.59 -14.47
N LYS A 52 5.93 2.74 -15.08
CA LYS A 52 6.07 3.02 -16.52
C LYS A 52 5.54 1.86 -17.36
N GLN A 53 5.90 0.63 -16.99
CA GLN A 53 5.51 -0.59 -17.72
C GLN A 53 3.99 -0.78 -17.71
N GLU A 54 3.33 -0.55 -16.56
CA GLU A 54 1.88 -0.68 -16.38
C GLU A 54 1.08 0.56 -16.83
N ARG A 55 1.77 1.65 -17.22
CA ARG A 55 1.18 2.96 -17.56
C ARG A 55 0.28 3.49 -16.44
N ILE A 56 0.77 3.40 -15.21
CA ILE A 56 0.12 3.90 -14.00
C ILE A 56 0.96 5.02 -13.37
N TYR A 57 0.36 5.72 -12.43
CA TYR A 57 1.02 6.66 -11.54
C TYR A 57 1.20 6.02 -10.17
N VAL A 58 2.42 6.11 -9.62
CA VAL A 58 2.74 5.64 -8.27
C VAL A 58 3.30 6.83 -7.48
N GLU A 59 2.75 7.05 -6.29
CA GLU A 59 3.28 7.99 -5.31
C GLU A 59 3.68 7.21 -4.05
N SER A 60 4.93 7.35 -3.58
CA SER A 60 5.39 6.73 -2.34
C SER A 60 5.54 7.75 -1.22
N ARG A 61 5.18 7.36 0.01
CA ARG A 61 5.38 8.16 1.22
C ARG A 61 5.83 7.25 2.37
N GLN A 62 6.70 7.75 3.25
CA GLN A 62 7.16 7.04 4.44
C GLN A 62 6.96 7.88 5.69
N SER A 63 6.49 7.27 6.76
CA SER A 63 6.44 7.92 8.07
C SER A 63 6.69 6.96 9.23
N ASN A 64 7.27 7.52 10.29
CA ASN A 64 7.38 6.89 11.61
C ASN A 64 6.23 7.30 12.55
N GLN A 65 5.30 8.15 12.09
CA GLN A 65 4.20 8.68 12.88
C GLN A 65 2.89 8.03 12.43
N GLU A 66 2.22 7.35 13.36
CA GLU A 66 0.94 6.67 13.08
C GLU A 66 -0.12 7.64 12.54
N GLY A 67 -0.27 8.82 13.16
CA GLY A 67 -1.25 9.81 12.74
C GLY A 67 -1.02 10.34 11.32
N GLU A 68 0.24 10.45 10.89
CA GLU A 68 0.56 10.90 9.52
C GLU A 68 0.16 9.85 8.47
N LEU A 69 0.37 8.56 8.76
CA LEU A 69 -0.11 7.47 7.91
C LEU A 69 -1.65 7.48 7.83
N VAL A 70 -2.33 7.70 8.97
CA VAL A 70 -3.80 7.83 9.02
C VAL A 70 -4.27 8.98 8.14
N THR A 71 -3.64 10.16 8.23
CA THR A 71 -3.98 11.31 7.39
C THR A 71 -3.78 11.00 5.91
N TRP A 72 -2.68 10.37 5.51
CA TRP A 72 -2.45 10.01 4.12
C TRP A 72 -3.43 8.96 3.59
N ILE A 73 -3.90 8.04 4.43
CA ILE A 73 -4.96 7.10 4.08
C ILE A 73 -6.27 7.85 3.85
N GLN A 74 -6.65 8.77 4.74
CA GLN A 74 -7.84 9.61 4.60
C GLN A 74 -7.81 10.46 3.32
N ASP A 75 -6.68 11.10 3.04
CA ASP A 75 -6.46 11.89 1.83
C ASP A 75 -6.54 11.05 0.55
N ALA A 76 -6.44 9.72 0.64
CA ALA A 76 -6.37 8.87 -0.53
C ALA A 76 -7.70 8.76 -1.28
N ARG A 77 -8.83 8.91 -0.58
CA ARG A 77 -10.19 8.63 -1.09
C ARG A 77 -10.50 9.28 -2.44
N ASP A 78 -10.08 10.54 -2.62
CA ASP A 78 -10.39 11.32 -3.83
C ASP A 78 -9.21 11.40 -4.81
N ARG A 79 -8.07 10.77 -4.47
CA ARG A 79 -6.78 11.00 -5.14
C ARG A 79 -6.17 9.76 -5.73
N PHE A 80 -6.47 8.59 -5.19
CA PHE A 80 -5.88 7.33 -5.56
C PHE A 80 -6.95 6.26 -5.76
N ASP A 81 -6.67 5.35 -6.67
CA ASP A 81 -7.56 4.24 -7.00
C ASP A 81 -7.29 3.01 -6.12
N ALA A 82 -6.09 2.92 -5.53
CA ALA A 82 -5.73 1.89 -4.56
C ALA A 82 -4.56 2.33 -3.67
N ILE A 83 -4.39 1.63 -2.54
CA ILE A 83 -3.28 1.77 -1.60
C ILE A 83 -2.49 0.47 -1.56
N VAL A 84 -1.16 0.56 -1.54
CA VAL A 84 -0.26 -0.53 -1.14
C VAL A 84 0.46 -0.09 0.12
N ILE A 85 0.32 -0.81 1.23
CA ILE A 85 0.88 -0.40 2.51
C ILE A 85 1.78 -1.48 3.10
N ASN A 86 2.99 -1.09 3.49
CA ASN A 86 3.80 -1.84 4.44
C ASN A 86 3.72 -1.14 5.80
N PRO A 87 2.87 -1.59 6.73
CA PRO A 87 2.68 -0.91 8.01
C PRO A 87 3.86 -1.16 8.97
N ALA A 88 4.83 -2.00 8.58
CA ALA A 88 5.94 -2.44 9.42
C ALA A 88 5.45 -2.87 10.81
N GLY A 89 6.00 -2.29 11.88
CA GLY A 89 5.60 -2.62 13.25
C GLY A 89 4.13 -2.32 13.56
N TYR A 90 3.53 -1.32 12.90
CA TYR A 90 2.16 -0.90 13.19
C TYR A 90 1.11 -1.90 12.74
N THR A 91 1.45 -2.86 11.89
CA THR A 91 0.48 -3.90 11.53
C THR A 91 0.04 -4.70 12.76
N HIS A 92 0.92 -4.83 13.75
CA HIS A 92 0.69 -5.62 14.96
C HIS A 92 -0.04 -4.85 16.07
N THR A 93 -0.20 -3.53 15.95
CA THR A 93 -0.66 -2.67 17.06
C THR A 93 -1.71 -1.64 16.67
N SER A 94 -1.71 -1.16 15.43
CA SER A 94 -2.49 0.02 15.03
C SER A 94 -3.91 -0.33 14.63
N VAL A 95 -4.84 -0.15 15.57
CA VAL A 95 -6.27 -0.11 15.27
C VAL A 95 -6.61 1.18 14.51
N ALA A 96 -5.90 2.29 14.76
CA ALA A 96 -6.13 3.55 14.07
C ALA A 96 -5.91 3.47 12.54
N ILE A 97 -4.81 2.84 12.09
CA ILE A 97 -4.55 2.63 10.66
C ILE A 97 -5.57 1.65 10.07
N ARG A 98 -5.93 0.57 10.78
CA ARG A 98 -6.99 -0.35 10.36
C ARG A 98 -8.28 0.41 10.08
N ASP A 99 -8.72 1.21 11.04
CA ASP A 99 -10.01 1.89 10.97
C ASP A 99 -9.99 2.99 9.90
N ALA A 100 -8.86 3.66 9.69
CA ALA A 100 -8.67 4.58 8.57
C ALA A 100 -8.84 3.87 7.22
N ILE A 101 -8.22 2.69 7.02
CA ILE A 101 -8.36 1.89 5.79
C ILE A 101 -9.82 1.48 5.58
N ALA A 102 -10.49 1.00 6.63
CA ALA A 102 -11.89 0.60 6.55
C ALA A 102 -12.83 1.77 6.21
N ALA A 103 -12.55 2.97 6.74
CA ALA A 103 -13.40 4.14 6.55
C ALA A 103 -13.30 4.77 5.16
N VAL A 104 -12.14 4.68 4.49
CA VAL A 104 -11.94 5.33 3.18
C VAL A 104 -12.42 4.48 2.01
N GLU A 105 -12.58 3.17 2.21
CA GLU A 105 -13.05 2.19 1.21
C GLU A 105 -12.18 2.13 -0.07
N VAL A 106 -10.96 2.67 -0.01
CA VAL A 106 -9.98 2.57 -1.09
C VAL A 106 -9.34 1.17 -1.03
N PRO A 107 -9.38 0.37 -2.12
CA PRO A 107 -8.80 -0.97 -2.14
C PRO A 107 -7.35 -0.95 -1.67
N THR A 108 -7.05 -1.72 -0.62
CA THR A 108 -5.74 -1.70 0.04
C THR A 108 -5.09 -3.07 0.00
N VAL A 109 -3.83 -3.15 -0.43
CA VAL A 109 -3.00 -4.36 -0.38
C VAL A 109 -1.92 -4.19 0.67
N GLU A 110 -1.85 -5.12 1.63
CA GLU A 110 -0.82 -5.11 2.66
C GLU A 110 0.43 -5.87 2.18
N VAL A 111 1.62 -5.30 2.37
CA VAL A 111 2.89 -5.93 1.98
C VAL A 111 3.91 -5.95 3.11
N HIS A 112 4.63 -7.06 3.26
CA HIS A 112 5.72 -7.24 4.22
C HIS A 112 6.96 -7.81 3.54
N LEU A 113 8.11 -7.17 3.79
CA LEU A 113 9.41 -7.65 3.30
C LEU A 113 9.73 -9.05 3.81
N THR A 114 9.50 -9.29 5.11
CA THR A 114 9.77 -10.58 5.77
C THR A 114 8.48 -11.36 5.95
N ASN A 115 8.57 -12.69 6.03
CA ASN A 115 7.43 -13.53 6.40
C ASN A 115 7.08 -13.31 7.88
N ILE A 116 6.00 -12.57 8.16
CA ILE A 116 5.60 -12.23 9.52
C ILE A 116 5.11 -13.45 10.33
N HIS A 117 4.67 -14.51 9.64
CA HIS A 117 4.18 -15.74 10.27
C HIS A 117 5.32 -16.64 10.75
N ALA A 118 6.49 -16.57 10.10
CA ALA A 118 7.70 -17.27 10.51
C ALA A 118 8.44 -16.60 11.69
N ARG A 119 7.91 -15.48 12.17
CA ARG A 119 8.52 -14.64 13.21
C ARG A 119 7.87 -14.86 14.59
N GLU A 120 8.32 -14.05 15.55
CA GLU A 120 7.86 -14.03 16.94
C GLU A 120 6.32 -14.00 17.02
N LYS A 121 5.72 -14.61 18.05
CA LYS A 121 4.26 -14.76 18.17
C LYS A 121 3.50 -13.43 18.01
N PHE A 122 4.02 -12.34 18.56
CA PHE A 122 3.39 -11.02 18.46
C PHE A 122 3.40 -10.43 17.04
N ARG A 123 4.25 -10.93 16.14
CA ARG A 123 4.31 -10.49 14.74
C ARG A 123 3.38 -11.26 13.81
N ARG A 124 2.79 -12.35 14.29
CA ARG A 124 1.93 -13.20 13.43
C ARG A 124 0.54 -12.60 13.22
N ARG A 125 0.12 -11.66 14.05
CA ARG A 125 -1.15 -10.95 13.94
C ARG A 125 -0.96 -9.64 13.18
N SER A 126 -1.79 -9.42 12.17
CA SER A 126 -1.96 -8.14 11.49
C SER A 126 -3.39 -7.64 11.75
N TYR A 127 -3.53 -6.40 12.22
CA TYR A 127 -4.82 -5.71 12.26
C TYR A 127 -5.26 -5.23 10.87
N ILE A 128 -4.30 -5.03 9.97
CA ILE A 128 -4.52 -4.48 8.63
C ILE A 128 -5.06 -5.55 7.67
N ALA A 129 -4.59 -6.79 7.80
CA ALA A 129 -4.95 -7.90 6.91
C ALA A 129 -6.47 -8.14 6.86
N ALA A 130 -7.17 -7.87 7.96
CA ALA A 130 -8.61 -8.05 8.06
C ALA A 130 -9.43 -7.01 7.25
N VAL A 131 -8.81 -5.90 6.85
CA VAL A 131 -9.46 -4.81 6.10
C VAL A 131 -8.76 -4.55 4.74
N ALA A 132 -7.77 -5.36 4.39
CA ALA A 132 -7.09 -5.33 3.11
C ALA A 132 -7.74 -6.30 2.12
N VAL A 133 -7.60 -6.03 0.83
CA VAL A 133 -7.95 -6.96 -0.27
C VAL A 133 -7.15 -8.25 -0.16
N GLY A 134 -5.89 -8.14 0.26
CA GLY A 134 -5.00 -9.27 0.47
C GLY A 134 -3.69 -8.82 1.12
N GLN A 135 -2.93 -9.81 1.58
CA GLN A 135 -1.62 -9.61 2.20
C GLN A 135 -0.55 -10.41 1.45
N ILE A 136 0.59 -9.78 1.20
CA ILE A 136 1.79 -10.38 0.61
C ILE A 136 2.91 -10.30 1.63
N SER A 137 3.49 -11.43 2.04
CA SER A 137 4.49 -11.48 3.10
C SER A 137 5.67 -12.38 2.74
N GLY A 138 6.90 -11.89 2.93
CA GLY A 138 8.11 -12.71 2.84
C GLY A 138 8.82 -12.75 1.48
N PHE A 139 8.38 -11.96 0.51
CA PHE A 139 8.98 -11.89 -0.82
C PHE A 139 10.04 -10.79 -0.95
N GLY A 140 10.45 -10.18 0.16
CA GLY A 140 11.40 -9.06 0.15
C GLY A 140 10.89 -7.90 -0.73
N PRO A 141 11.80 -7.19 -1.42
CA PRO A 141 11.44 -6.09 -2.32
C PRO A 141 10.41 -6.46 -3.40
N ALA A 142 10.44 -7.70 -3.90
CA ALA A 142 9.49 -8.16 -4.93
C ALA A 142 8.03 -8.13 -4.43
N GLY A 143 7.81 -8.21 -3.11
CA GLY A 143 6.49 -8.07 -2.51
C GLY A 143 5.80 -6.74 -2.84
N TYR A 144 6.55 -5.64 -3.00
CA TYR A 144 5.97 -4.35 -3.43
C TYR A 144 5.49 -4.39 -4.87
N LEU A 145 6.25 -5.01 -5.77
CA LEU A 145 5.88 -5.12 -7.18
C LEU A 145 4.64 -6.01 -7.35
N LEU A 146 4.59 -7.12 -6.61
CA LEU A 146 3.42 -7.99 -6.56
C LEU A 146 2.21 -7.24 -5.98
N GLY A 147 2.40 -6.45 -4.92
CA GLY A 147 1.33 -5.65 -4.32
C GLY A 147 0.75 -4.61 -5.26
N ILE A 148 1.60 -3.88 -5.99
CA ILE A 148 1.15 -2.91 -6.99
C ILE A 148 0.37 -3.60 -8.11
N LYS A 149 0.87 -4.73 -8.64
CA LYS A 149 0.15 -5.50 -9.67
C LYS A 149 -1.21 -5.98 -9.18
N ALA A 150 -1.26 -6.57 -7.97
CA ALA A 150 -2.51 -7.02 -7.38
C ALA A 150 -3.52 -5.87 -7.21
N ALA A 151 -3.06 -4.69 -6.76
CA ALA A 151 -3.90 -3.51 -6.64
C ALA A 151 -4.44 -3.03 -8.00
N VAL A 152 -3.58 -2.97 -9.02
CA VAL A 152 -3.96 -2.60 -10.39
C VAL A 152 -5.00 -3.55 -10.97
N ASP A 153 -4.75 -4.86 -10.88
CA ASP A 153 -5.64 -5.88 -11.40
C ASP A 153 -6.99 -5.87 -10.68
N HIS A 154 -6.98 -5.69 -9.36
CA HIS A 154 -8.20 -5.55 -8.57
C HIS A 154 -9.05 -4.36 -9.03
N VAL A 155 -8.44 -3.18 -9.21
CA VAL A 155 -9.16 -1.97 -9.67
C VAL A 155 -9.67 -2.13 -11.10
N ARG A 156 -8.88 -2.74 -12.00
CA ARG A 156 -9.33 -3.00 -13.39
C ARG A 156 -10.53 -3.94 -13.39
N HIS A 157 -10.49 -5.00 -12.60
CA HIS A 157 -11.57 -5.99 -12.53
C HIS A 157 -12.87 -5.40 -11.96
N THR A 158 -12.80 -4.62 -10.87
CA THR A 158 -13.99 -3.99 -10.27
C THR A 158 -14.62 -2.96 -11.19
N ARG A 159 -13.82 -2.16 -11.92
CA ARG A 159 -14.31 -1.20 -12.91
C ARG A 159 -15.00 -1.87 -14.11
N SER A 160 -14.43 -2.96 -14.62
CA SER A 160 -15.05 -3.73 -15.70
C SER A 160 -16.37 -4.37 -15.27
N SER A 161 -16.46 -4.84 -14.02
CA SER A 161 -17.69 -5.44 -13.49
C SER A 161 -18.80 -4.42 -13.24
N ALA A 162 -18.44 -3.17 -12.90
CA ALA A 162 -19.41 -2.08 -12.71
C ALA A 162 -19.91 -1.44 -14.02
N ALA A 163 -19.25 -1.71 -15.15
CA ALA A 163 -19.61 -1.20 -16.46
C ALA A 163 -20.57 -2.12 -17.25
N ASN A 164 -20.79 -3.34 -16.75
CA ASN A 164 -21.74 -4.33 -17.29
C ASN A 164 -23.00 -4.38 -16.42
#